data_AF-A0A2R4XP17-F1
#
_entry.id   AF-A0A2R4XP17-F1
#
_cell.length_a   1.000
_cell.length_b   1.000
_cell.length_c   1.000
_cell.angle_alpha   90.00
_cell.angle_beta   90.00
_cell.angle_gamma   90.00
#
_symmetry.space_group_name_H-M   'P 1'
#
loop_
_entity.id
_entity.type
_entity.pdbx_description
1 polymer ?
#
loop_
_entity_poly.entity_id
_entity_poly.type
_entity_poly.pdbx_seq_one_letter_code
_entity_poly.pdbx_strand_id
1 'polypeptide(L)' 'MKKQDAINLLGGTVTDAANAIGIMPQAISQWPEILPDRIADRVIAALARKDPSGWEKTWREHPEVFAKPELKEPSHA' A
#
# COMPACT_ATOMS: atom_id res chain seq x y z
N MET A 1 4.28 0.91 8.58
CA MET A 1 2.91 0.35 8.45
C MET A 1 2.66 -0.61 9.61
N LYS A 2 1.48 -0.61 10.25
CA LYS A 2 1.16 -1.60 11.29
C LYS A 2 0.71 -2.92 10.66
N LYS A 3 1.02 -4.04 11.31
CA LYS A 3 0.64 -5.38 10.87
C LYS A 3 -0.86 -5.53 10.67
N GLN A 4 -1.66 -5.08 11.64
CA GLN A 4 -3.11 -5.22 11.56
C GLN A 4 -3.69 -4.43 10.38
N ASP A 5 -3.18 -3.21 10.13
CA ASP A 5 -3.60 -2.40 9.00
C ASP A 5 -3.29 -3.10 7.67
N ALA A 6 -2.10 -3.70 7.54
CA ALA A 6 -1.72 -4.46 6.36
C ALA A 6 -2.64 -5.66 6.12
N ILE A 7 -2.99 -6.40 7.17
CA ILE A 7 -3.92 -7.55 7.08
C ILE A 7 -5.31 -7.08 6.63
N ASN A 8 -5.81 -5.99 7.20
CA ASN A 8 -7.10 -5.40 6.84
C ASN A 8 -7.13 -4.99 5.35
N LEU A 9 -6.09 -4.32 4.88
CA LEU A 9 -5.97 -3.90 3.47
C LEU A 9 -5.95 -5.09 2.50
N LEU A 10 -5.31 -6.20 2.89
CA LEU A 10 -5.14 -7.37 2.03
C LEU A 10 -6.31 -8.36 2.07
N GLY A 11 -7.37 -8.08 2.82
CA GLY A 11 -8.58 -8.91 2.84
C GLY A 11 -9.17 -9.19 4.22
N GLY A 12 -8.50 -8.75 5.29
CA GLY A 12 -9.03 -8.84 6.67
C GLY A 12 -8.58 -10.06 7.45
N THR A 13 -8.00 -11.07 6.81
CA THR A 13 -7.47 -12.26 7.48
C THR A 13 -6.01 -12.53 7.14
N VAL A 14 -5.32 -13.27 8.03
CA VAL A 14 -3.94 -13.72 7.80
C VAL A 14 -3.84 -14.57 6.53
N THR A 15 -4.84 -15.40 6.26
CA THR A 15 -4.88 -16.26 5.07
C THR A 15 -5.04 -15.42 3.80
N ASP A 16 -5.92 -14.42 3.79
CA ASP A 16 -6.11 -13.54 2.63
C ASP A 16 -4.85 -12.73 2.33
N ALA A 17 -4.22 -12.20 3.39
CA ALA A 17 -2.96 -11.48 3.27
C ALA A 17 -1.84 -12.37 2.72
N ALA A 18 -1.75 -13.61 3.18
CA ALA A 18 -0.76 -14.58 2.72
C ALA A 18 -0.98 -14.95 1.24
N ASN A 19 -2.23 -15.17 0.83
CA ASN A 19 -2.61 -15.44 -0.55
C ASN A 19 -2.31 -14.24 -1.47
N ALA A 20 -2.62 -13.02 -1.06
CA ALA A 20 -2.35 -11.81 -1.83
C ALA A 20 -0.84 -11.55 -2.06
N ILE A 21 -0.01 -11.89 -1.07
CA ILE A 21 1.45 -11.75 -1.15
C ILE A 21 2.13 -12.95 -1.82
N GLY A 22 1.53 -14.14 -1.76
CA GLY A 22 2.11 -15.39 -2.24
C GLY A 22 3.13 -16.00 -1.27
N ILE A 23 2.82 -16.00 0.04
CA ILE A 23 3.64 -16.60 1.09
C ILE A 23 2.81 -17.50 2.00
N MET A 24 3.47 -18.27 2.87
CA MET A 24 2.77 -19.08 3.86
C MET A 24 2.14 -18.21 4.96
N PRO A 25 0.91 -18.51 5.44
CA PRO A 25 0.26 -17.79 6.55
C PRO A 25 1.12 -17.65 7.81
N GLN A 26 1.92 -18.67 8.12
CA GLN A 26 2.85 -18.65 9.25
C GLN A 26 3.85 -17.50 9.18
N ALA A 27 4.30 -17.10 7.98
CA ALA A 27 5.21 -15.98 7.82
C ALA A 27 4.57 -14.65 8.23
N ILE A 28 3.26 -14.47 7.99
CA ILE A 28 2.50 -13.29 8.40
C ILE A 28 2.29 -13.27 9.92
N SER A 29 2.03 -14.44 10.52
CA SER A 29 1.96 -14.56 11.98
C SER A 29 3.24 -14.08 12.66
N GLN A 30 4.40 -14.30 12.04
CA GLN A 30 5.71 -13.85 12.54
C GLN A 30 6.06 -12.39 12.24
N TRP A 31 5.20 -11.65 11.53
CA TRP A 31 5.45 -10.24 11.32
C TRP A 31 5.46 -9.47 12.65
N PRO A 32 6.40 -8.53 12.82
CA PRO A 32 6.39 -7.61 13.95
C PRO A 32 5.17 -6.67 13.86
N GLU A 33 4.82 -6.04 14.97
CA GLU A 33 3.70 -5.09 15.03
C GLU A 33 3.89 -3.93 14.04
N ILE A 34 5.11 -3.39 13.96
CA ILE A 34 5.52 -2.40 12.98
C ILE A 34 6.31 -3.09 11.88
N LEU A 35 5.76 -3.09 10.67
CA LEU A 35 6.38 -3.74 9.52
C LEU A 35 7.65 -3.00 9.09
N PRO A 36 8.78 -3.70 8.91
CA PRO A 36 9.95 -3.14 8.23
C PRO A 36 9.61 -2.76 6.79
N ASP A 37 10.35 -1.80 6.24
CA ASP A 37 10.10 -1.24 4.91
C ASP A 37 10.01 -2.33 3.83
N ARG A 38 10.85 -3.37 3.91
CA ARG A 38 10.81 -4.50 2.96
C ARG A 38 9.49 -5.28 3.00
N ILE A 39 8.85 -5.42 4.16
CA ILE A 39 7.56 -6.12 4.25
C ILE A 39 6.44 -5.16 3.81
N ALA A 40 6.50 -3.90 4.23
CA ALA A 40 5.54 -2.88 3.81
C ALA A 40 5.51 -2.72 2.28
N ASP A 41 6.67 -2.73 1.62
CA ASP A 41 6.79 -2.67 0.16
C ASP A 41 6.10 -3.87 -0.51
N ARG A 42 6.25 -5.08 0.03
CA ARG A 42 5.55 -6.28 -0.48
C ARG A 42 4.03 -6.18 -0.31
N VAL A 43 3.55 -5.56 0.76
CA VAL A 43 2.11 -5.28 0.96
C VAL A 43 1.62 -4.30 -0.11
N ILE A 44 2.35 -3.22 -0.36
CA ILE A 44 2.02 -2.22 -1.39
C ILE A 44 2.00 -2.88 -2.78
N ALA A 45 3.01 -3.68 -3.10
CA ALA A 45 3.07 -4.40 -4.36
C ALA A 45 1.91 -5.39 -4.52
N ALA A 46 1.49 -6.08 -3.44
CA ALA A 46 0.32 -6.96 -3.46
C ALA A 46 -0.98 -6.18 -3.71
N LEU A 47 -1.14 -5.01 -3.08
CA LEU A 47 -2.30 -4.13 -3.31
C LEU A 47 -2.35 -3.63 -4.76
N ALA A 48 -1.21 -3.20 -5.30
CA ALA A 48 -1.11 -2.74 -6.69
C ALA A 48 -1.50 -3.84 -7.70
N ARG A 49 -1.14 -5.11 -7.43
CA ARG A 49 -1.56 -6.24 -8.27
C ARG A 49 -3.05 -6.58 -8.14
N LYS A 50 -3.64 -6.35 -6.97
CA LYS A 50 -5.06 -6.66 -6.70
C LYS A 50 -6.00 -5.73 -7.46
N ASP A 51 -5.60 -4.47 -7.68
CA ASP A 51 -6.37 -3.50 -8.47
C ASP A 51 -5.48 -2.76 -9.50
N PRO A 52 -5.17 -3.40 -10.64
CA PRO A 52 -4.35 -2.81 -11.69
C PRO A 52 -5.01 -1.62 -12.39
N SER A 53 -6.33 -1.48 -12.29
CA SER A 53 -7.12 -0.36 -12.83
C SER A 53 -7.35 0.76 -11.81
N GLY A 54 -7.09 0.47 -10.53
CA GLY A 54 -7.39 1.34 -9.42
C GLY A 54 -6.71 2.68 -9.56
N TRP A 55 -5.46 2.71 -10.03
CA TRP A 55 -4.73 3.97 -10.22
C TRP A 55 -5.38 4.89 -11.27
N GLU A 56 -6.01 4.36 -12.33
CA GLU A 56 -6.74 5.17 -13.30
C GLU A 56 -8.03 5.75 -12.70
N LYS A 57 -8.77 4.93 -11.96
CA LYS A 57 -9.97 5.39 -11.24
C LYS A 57 -9.63 6.44 -10.20
N THR A 58 -8.58 6.20 -9.41
CA THR A 58 -8.11 7.11 -8.36
C THR A 58 -7.67 8.45 -8.97
N TRP A 59 -7.03 8.46 -10.14
CA TRP A 59 -6.65 9.69 -10.82
C TRP A 59 -7.85 10.50 -11.36
N ARG A 60 -8.88 9.82 -11.88
CA ARG A 60 -10.10 10.49 -12.37
C ARG A 60 -10.96 11.05 -11.24
N GLU A 61 -11.04 10.33 -10.13
CA GLU A 61 -11.87 10.71 -8.98
C GLU A 61 -11.16 11.70 -8.05
N HIS A 62 -9.83 11.60 -7.92
CA HIS A 62 -9.02 12.39 -6.98
C HIS A 62 -7.71 12.91 -7.62
N PRO A 63 -7.79 13.77 -8.65
CA PRO A 63 -6.60 14.34 -9.30
C PRO A 63 -5.71 15.15 -8.32
N GLU A 64 -6.28 15.69 -7.24
CA GLU A 64 -5.59 16.46 -6.21
C GLU A 64 -4.56 15.66 -5.40
N VAL A 65 -4.73 14.34 -5.28
CA VAL A 65 -3.79 13.46 -4.55
C VAL A 65 -2.47 13.32 -5.29
N PHE A 66 -2.50 13.44 -6.61
CA PHE A 66 -1.34 13.31 -7.50
C PHE A 66 -0.87 14.65 -8.08
N ALA A 67 -1.65 15.72 -7.90
CA ALA A 67 -1.22 17.06 -8.23
C ALA A 67 0.04 17.39 -7.40
N LYS A 68 1.13 17.78 -8.08
CA LYS A 68 2.33 18.26 -7.39
C LYS A 68 1.90 19.35 -6.41
N PRO A 69 2.32 19.31 -5.12
CA PRO A 69 2.18 20.48 -4.27
C PRO A 69 2.92 21.59 -5.00
N GLU A 70 2.18 22.64 -5.34
CA GLU A 70 2.65 23.75 -6.14
C GLU A 70 3.98 24.24 -5.54
N LEU A 71 5.07 23.91 -6.25
CA LEU A 71 6.37 24.48 -5.96
C LEU A 71 6.16 25.98 -6.17
N LYS A 72 6.01 26.73 -5.07
CA LYS A 72 6.10 28.18 -5.12
C LYS A 72 7.39 28.50 -5.85
N GLU A 73 7.29 28.95 -7.10
CA GLU A 73 8.42 29.42 -7.87
C GLU A 73 9.13 30.46 -6.98
N PRO A 74 10.45 30.37 -6.76
CA PRO A 74 11.13 31.37 -5.99
C PRO A 74 10.95 32.70 -6.72
N SER A 75 10.12 33.55 -6.12
CA SER A 75 9.95 34.96 -6.48
C SER A 75 11.33 35.53 -6.79
N HIS A 76 11.61 35.76 -8.07
CA HIS A 76 12.81 36.51 -8.45
C HIS A 76 12.67 37.91 -7.84
N ALA A 77 13.63 38.25 -6.99
CA ALA A 77 13.85 39.57 -6.42
C ALA A 77 14.44 40.52 -7.46
#